data_AF-A0A1B6IDB3-F1
#
_entry.id   AF-A0A1B6IDB3-F1
#
_cell.length_a   1.000
_cell.length_b   1.000
_cell.length_c   1.000
_cell.angle_alpha   90.00
_cell.angle_beta   90.00
_cell.angle_gamma   90.00
#
_symmetry.space_group_name_H-M   'P 1'
#
loop_
_entity.id
_entity.type
_entity.pdbx_description
1 polymer ?
#
loop_
_entity_poly.entity_id
_entity_poly.type
_entity_poly.pdbx_seq_one_letter_code
_entity_poly.pdbx_strand_id
1 'polypeptide(L)'
;MQTVYDDMQLYITGDRFYIEPTVSSKKIIVIDRVSHVISVQENAGQIPREVLPKPIFGVLGVITLLAGPYLVVVTSRHKVGTIAGQEIWRLGTTELLCFHRTVTHLTDTQERMNRVYVTMVESVLATPHFYFSYTYDITHSQQRLHNTSPEFLQMALHHRADSRFLWNSHLLHYFPDSADFSKFLLPIMHGFISINSCSLNGKPFTWSIVSRRSCQRAGTRFFTRGVDKSGNVANFVETEQIVESSGDRSSFIQTRGSIPLFWQQLPNLKYKPKPSLIPSENHSEAFAKHFEAQIVDYERQVLVNLVDHR
;
A
#
# COMPACT_ATOMS: atom_id res chain seq x y z
N MET A 1 5.56 19.26 -6.74
CA MET A 1 4.98 18.01 -6.22
C MET A 1 5.91 17.50 -5.15
N GLN A 2 5.40 17.22 -3.95
CA GLN A 2 6.23 16.74 -2.86
C GLN A 2 6.63 15.28 -3.11
N THR A 3 7.91 15.03 -3.38
CA THR A 3 8.46 13.71 -3.67
C THR A 3 8.90 13.01 -2.39
N VAL A 4 8.73 11.69 -2.36
CA VAL A 4 9.30 10.84 -1.31
C VAL A 4 10.79 10.64 -1.60
N TYR A 5 11.63 10.60 -0.57
CA TYR A 5 13.04 10.27 -0.69
C TYR A 5 13.20 8.82 -1.15
N ASP A 6 14.01 8.63 -2.18
CA ASP A 6 14.20 7.37 -2.86
C ASP A 6 15.32 6.53 -2.25
N ASP A 7 16.52 7.10 -2.09
CA ASP A 7 17.69 6.45 -1.51
C ASP A 7 18.03 7.10 -0.17
N MET A 8 18.02 6.30 0.90
CA MET A 8 18.30 6.76 2.26
C MET A 8 19.29 5.82 2.95
N GLN A 9 19.95 6.32 4.00
CA GLN A 9 20.82 5.57 4.89
C GLN A 9 20.14 5.43 6.25
N LEU A 10 20.08 4.21 6.75
CA LEU A 10 19.62 3.89 8.09
C LEU A 10 20.82 3.60 8.98
N TYR A 11 20.90 4.27 10.12
CA TYR A 11 21.90 4.02 11.16
C TYR A 11 21.20 3.48 12.41
N ILE A 12 21.71 2.37 12.94
CA ILE A 12 21.12 1.67 14.08
C ILE A 12 22.07 1.75 15.26
N THR A 13 21.67 2.44 16.33
CA THR A 13 22.38 2.48 17.61
C THR A 13 21.59 1.72 18.68
N GLY A 14 22.15 1.57 19.88
CA GLY A 14 21.46 0.90 20.99
C GLY A 14 20.18 1.61 21.43
N ASP A 15 20.14 2.93 21.30
CA ASP A 15 19.13 3.84 21.81
C ASP A 15 18.33 4.56 20.72
N ARG A 16 18.80 4.58 19.46
CA ARG A 16 18.19 5.36 18.38
C ARG A 16 18.25 4.67 17.02
N PHE A 17 17.30 5.03 16.16
CA PHE A 17 17.43 4.89 14.71
C PHE A 17 17.56 6.27 14.07
N TYR A 18 18.46 6.40 13.10
CA TYR A 18 18.59 7.60 12.29
C TYR A 18 18.33 7.25 10.83
N ILE A 19 17.49 8.04 10.15
CA ILE A 19 17.22 7.86 8.72
C ILE A 19 17.59 9.15 8.00
N GLU A 20 18.59 9.06 7.14
CA GLU A 20 19.18 10.16 6.40
C GLU A 20 18.95 10.00 4.90
N PRO A 21 18.33 10.96 4.21
CA PRO A 21 18.27 10.95 2.76
C PRO A 21 19.66 11.10 2.12
N THR A 22 19.93 10.34 1.07
CA THR A 22 21.19 10.45 0.32
C THR A 22 21.23 11.73 -0.54
N VAL A 23 20.06 12.20 -0.96
CA VAL A 23 19.91 13.54 -1.56
C VAL A 23 20.27 14.62 -0.54
N SER A 24 20.77 15.77 -1.00
CA SER A 24 21.22 16.90 -0.16
C SER A 24 20.09 17.56 0.66
N SER A 25 19.51 16.81 1.59
CA SER A 25 18.62 17.26 2.64
C SER A 25 19.42 17.32 3.93
N LYS A 26 19.33 18.45 4.64
CA LYS A 26 19.86 18.52 6.00
C LYS A 26 18.94 17.85 7.03
N LYS A 27 17.70 17.49 6.67
CA LYS A 27 16.76 16.87 7.61
C LYS A 27 16.89 15.35 7.65
N ILE A 28 16.89 14.80 8.86
CA ILE A 28 16.89 13.36 9.15
C ILE A 28 15.75 12.99 10.10
N ILE A 29 15.27 11.76 10.04
CA ILE A 29 14.41 11.21 11.10
C ILE A 29 15.30 10.67 12.21
N VAL A 30 14.96 11.03 13.45
CA VAL A 30 15.52 10.44 14.67
C VAL A 30 14.39 9.76 15.43
N ILE A 31 14.53 8.45 15.62
CA ILE A 31 13.61 7.61 16.39
C ILE A 31 14.33 7.21 17.68
N ASP A 32 13.80 7.65 18.81
CA ASP A 32 14.29 7.22 20.11
C ASP A 32 13.67 5.86 20.48
N ARG A 33 14.52 4.85 20.65
CA ARG A 33 14.12 3.45 20.86
C ARG A 33 13.60 3.18 22.28
N VAL A 34 13.78 4.12 23.21
CA VAL A 34 13.37 3.98 24.62
C VAL A 34 12.07 4.75 24.88
N SER A 35 12.03 6.02 24.49
CA SER A 35 10.84 6.88 24.63
C SER A 35 9.82 6.69 23.50
N HIS A 36 10.20 6.01 22.42
CA HIS A 36 9.43 5.84 21.19
C HIS A 36 9.12 7.15 20.44
N VAL A 37 9.77 8.25 20.82
CA VAL A 37 9.58 9.54 20.18
C VAL A 37 10.21 9.53 18.79
N ILE A 38 9.41 9.91 17.79
CA ILE A 38 9.84 10.07 16.40
C ILE A 38 9.87 11.57 16.10
N SER A 39 11.02 12.08 15.64
CA SER A 39 11.21 13.50 15.33
C SER A 39 11.98 13.69 14.02
N VAL A 40 11.73 14.81 13.33
CA VAL A 40 12.61 15.28 12.25
C VAL A 40 13.54 16.34 12.82
N GLN A 41 14.83 16.19 12.55
CA GLN A 41 15.88 17.08 13.06
C GLN A 41 16.81 17.49 11.91
N GLU A 42 17.44 18.66 12.02
CA GLU A 42 18.57 19.02 11.16
C GLU A 42 19.79 18.16 11.52
N ASN A 43 20.53 17.68 10.53
CA ASN A 43 21.75 16.92 10.70
C ASN A 43 22.88 17.86 11.09
N ALA A 44 23.13 17.94 12.39
CA ALA A 44 24.24 18.68 12.98
C ALA A 44 25.39 17.75 13.38
N GLY A 45 25.46 16.55 12.81
CA GLY A 45 26.45 15.53 13.19
C GLY A 45 26.04 14.67 14.39
N GLN A 46 24.74 14.56 14.70
CA GLN A 46 24.24 13.71 15.78
C GLN A 46 24.34 12.19 15.52
N ILE A 47 24.70 11.78 14.30
CA ILE A 47 24.88 10.37 13.93
C ILE A 47 26.29 9.93 14.37
N PRO A 48 26.42 8.90 15.22
CA PRO A 48 27.73 8.43 15.66
C PRO A 48 28.58 7.90 14.49
N ARG A 49 29.82 8.36 14.37
CA ARG A 49 30.73 8.03 13.25
C ARG A 49 31.08 6.55 13.13
N GLU A 50 30.95 5.79 14.21
CA GLU A 50 31.27 4.36 14.26
C GLU A 50 30.17 3.48 13.68
N VAL A 51 28.96 4.02 13.50
CA VAL A 51 27.79 3.27 13.04
C VAL A 51 27.82 3.23 11.52
N LEU A 52 27.87 2.01 10.97
CA LEU A 52 27.85 1.83 9.53
C LEU A 52 26.46 2.14 8.96
N PRO A 53 26.37 2.92 7.87
CA PRO A 53 25.11 3.17 7.20
C PRO A 53 24.60 1.89 6.53
N LYS A 54 23.29 1.66 6.63
CA LYS A 54 22.58 0.61 5.92
C LYS A 54 21.67 1.24 4.85
N PRO A 55 21.86 0.92 3.55
CA PRO A 55 21.03 1.48 2.51
C PRO A 55 19.59 0.96 2.64
N ILE A 56 18.64 1.89 2.56
CA ILE A 56 17.21 1.60 2.52
C ILE A 56 16.55 2.44 1.42
N PHE A 57 15.45 1.92 0.87
CA PHE A 57 14.75 2.49 -0.26
C PHE A 57 13.34 3.00 0.09
N GLY A 58 13.02 3.10 1.38
CA GLY A 58 11.71 3.56 1.83
C GLY A 58 11.40 3.17 3.26
N VAL A 59 10.55 3.96 3.90
CA VAL A 59 9.94 3.66 5.20
C VAL A 59 8.48 3.31 4.98
N LEU A 60 8.10 2.07 5.25
CA LEU A 60 6.70 1.61 5.12
C LEU A 60 5.85 1.99 6.33
N GLY A 61 6.49 2.27 7.46
CA GLY A 61 5.87 2.78 8.67
C GLY A 61 6.31 2.03 9.93
N VAL A 62 5.49 2.04 10.96
CA VAL A 62 5.72 1.31 12.22
C VAL A 62 4.56 0.36 12.51
N ILE A 63 4.84 -0.79 13.10
CA ILE A 63 3.83 -1.74 13.59
C ILE A 63 4.15 -2.14 15.03
N THR A 64 3.14 -2.17 15.90
CA THR A 64 3.30 -2.62 17.29
C THR A 64 2.98 -4.12 17.42
N LEU A 65 3.94 -4.89 17.92
CA LEU A 65 3.78 -6.30 18.29
C LEU A 65 3.96 -6.46 19.80
N LEU A 66 3.99 -7.70 20.30
CA LEU A 66 4.11 -7.98 21.74
C LEU A 66 5.39 -7.41 22.36
N ALA A 67 6.51 -7.43 21.64
CA ALA A 67 7.78 -6.85 22.07
C ALA A 67 7.84 -5.32 21.95
N GLY A 68 6.78 -4.66 21.48
CA GLY A 68 6.73 -3.22 21.24
C GLY A 68 6.76 -2.85 19.75
N PRO A 69 7.11 -1.59 19.43
CA PRO A 69 7.10 -1.08 18.06
C PRO A 69 8.26 -1.62 17.22
N TYR A 70 7.96 -1.87 15.94
CA TYR A 70 8.89 -2.30 14.90
C TYR A 70 8.85 -1.30 13.74
N LEU A 71 10.01 -0.78 13.37
CA LEU A 71 10.18 0.02 12.16
C LEU A 71 10.22 -0.92 10.96
N VAL A 72 9.42 -0.64 9.93
CA VAL A 72 9.37 -1.42 8.70
C VAL A 72 10.02 -0.63 7.57
N VAL A 73 11.15 -1.13 7.06
CA VAL A 73 11.94 -0.49 6.00
C VAL A 73 12.07 -1.36 4.76
N VAL A 74 12.28 -0.73 3.61
CA VAL A 74 12.55 -1.40 2.33
C VAL A 74 14.06 -1.49 2.12
N THR A 75 14.59 -2.68 1.89
CA THR A 75 16.03 -2.93 1.67
C THR A 75 16.36 -3.35 0.24
N SER A 76 15.35 -3.61 -0.59
CA SER A 76 15.53 -3.80 -2.04
C SER A 76 14.27 -3.40 -2.81
N ARG A 77 14.45 -2.97 -4.06
CA ARG A 77 13.38 -2.59 -5.00
C ARG A 77 13.78 -2.99 -6.42
N HIS A 78 12.78 -3.19 -7.28
CA HIS A 78 13.00 -3.51 -8.70
C HIS A 78 12.24 -2.54 -9.58
N LYS A 79 12.91 -1.88 -10.53
CA LYS A 79 12.25 -0.99 -11.48
C LYS A 79 11.38 -1.82 -12.42
N VAL A 80 10.11 -1.46 -12.55
CA VAL A 80 9.15 -2.10 -13.46
C VAL A 80 9.13 -1.39 -14.81
N GLY A 81 9.21 -0.05 -14.79
CA GLY A 81 9.14 0.79 -15.97
C GLY A 81 8.72 2.20 -15.60
N THR A 82 8.14 2.91 -16.57
CA THR A 82 7.62 4.26 -16.37
C THR A 82 6.17 4.36 -16.82
N ILE A 83 5.35 5.04 -16.04
CA ILE A 83 4.01 5.48 -16.42
C ILE A 83 4.02 7.00 -16.30
N ALA A 84 3.58 7.71 -17.33
CA ALA A 84 3.61 9.18 -17.32
C ALA A 84 4.99 9.81 -17.12
N GLY A 85 6.05 9.12 -17.58
CA GLY A 85 7.44 9.52 -17.33
C GLY A 85 7.89 9.33 -15.87
N GLN A 86 7.03 8.81 -14.99
CA GLN A 86 7.33 8.57 -13.59
C GLN A 86 7.71 7.11 -13.37
N GLU A 87 8.75 6.88 -12.58
CA GLU A 87 9.25 5.54 -12.33
C GLU A 87 8.33 4.74 -11.42
N ILE A 88 8.02 3.52 -11.84
CA ILE A 88 7.24 2.57 -11.07
C ILE A 88 8.16 1.45 -10.61
N TRP A 89 8.06 1.13 -9.33
CA TRP A 89 8.91 0.17 -8.64
C TRP A 89 8.06 -0.94 -8.04
N ARG A 90 8.61 -2.15 -8.06
CA ARG A 90 8.11 -3.30 -7.30
C ARG A 90 8.92 -3.41 -6.01
N LEU A 91 8.22 -3.61 -4.90
CA LEU A 91 8.84 -3.90 -3.61
C LEU A 91 9.70 -5.18 -3.72
N GLY A 92 10.94 -5.10 -3.25
CA GLY A 92 11.83 -6.24 -3.11
C GLY A 92 11.79 -6.76 -1.68
N THR A 93 12.91 -6.70 -0.97
CA THR A 93 13.03 -7.14 0.42
C THR A 93 12.65 -6.03 1.39
N THR A 94 12.07 -6.43 2.51
CA THR A 94 11.73 -5.56 3.65
C THR A 94 12.39 -6.07 4.92
N GLU A 95 12.53 -5.21 5.91
CA GLU A 95 13.07 -5.58 7.22
C GLU A 95 12.25 -4.96 8.36
N LEU A 96 12.08 -5.75 9.43
CA LEU A 96 11.41 -5.36 10.66
C LEU A 96 12.45 -5.13 11.75
N LEU A 97 12.53 -3.90 12.26
CA LEU A 97 13.51 -3.50 13.25
C LEU A 97 12.83 -3.14 14.56
N CYS A 98 13.01 -3.99 15.57
CA CYS A 98 12.44 -3.77 16.91
C CYS A 98 13.08 -2.54 17.57
N PHE A 99 12.26 -1.66 18.15
CA PHE A 99 12.77 -0.55 18.95
C PHE A 99 13.50 -1.09 20.18
N HIS A 100 12.96 -2.08 20.88
CA HIS A 100 13.68 -2.68 22.00
C HIS A 100 14.91 -3.48 21.54
N ARG A 101 16.05 -3.26 22.20
CA ARG A 101 17.28 -4.03 21.94
C ARG A 101 17.16 -5.49 22.40
N THR A 102 16.41 -5.71 23.47
CA THR A 102 16.19 -7.03 24.06
C THR A 102 14.71 -7.22 24.37
N VAL A 103 14.27 -8.47 24.36
CA VAL A 103 12.89 -8.88 24.67
C VAL A 103 12.76 -9.46 26.09
N THR A 104 13.69 -9.11 26.98
CA THR A 104 13.78 -9.66 28.36
C THR A 104 12.60 -9.27 29.26
N HIS A 105 11.84 -8.25 28.87
CA HIS A 105 10.60 -7.86 29.54
C HIS A 105 9.42 -8.80 29.21
N LEU A 106 9.59 -9.71 28.24
CA LEU A 106 8.58 -10.69 27.88
C LEU A 106 8.77 -11.99 28.66
N THR A 107 7.66 -12.63 28.98
CA THR A 107 7.66 -14.05 29.39
C THR A 107 8.03 -14.96 28.22
N ASP A 108 8.49 -16.19 28.50
CA ASP A 108 8.83 -17.18 27.47
C ASP A 108 7.67 -17.44 26.48
N THR A 109 6.44 -17.42 26.98
CA THR A 109 5.24 -17.58 26.15
C THR A 109 5.05 -16.38 25.22
N GLN A 110 5.16 -15.17 25.75
CA GLN A 110 5.03 -13.94 24.95
C GLN A 110 6.14 -13.82 23.91
N GLU A 111 7.37 -14.20 24.27
CA GLU A 111 8.50 -14.18 23.34
C GLU A 111 8.26 -15.15 22.17
N ARG A 112 7.79 -16.38 22.47
CA ARG A 112 7.41 -17.36 21.44
C ARG A 112 6.29 -16.84 20.54
N MET A 113 5.25 -16.25 21.12
CA MET A 113 4.14 -15.66 20.35
C MET A 113 4.60 -14.46 19.50
N ASN A 114 5.50 -13.63 20.04
CA ASN A 114 6.05 -12.49 19.31
C ASN A 114 6.82 -12.95 18.07
N ARG A 115 7.63 -14.01 18.18
CA ARG A 115 8.32 -14.61 17.02
C ARG A 115 7.33 -15.05 15.94
N VAL A 116 6.22 -15.68 16.33
CA VAL A 116 5.15 -16.07 15.39
C VAL A 116 4.56 -14.84 14.69
N TYR A 117 4.26 -13.77 15.42
CA TYR A 117 3.71 -12.54 14.83
C TYR A 117 4.70 -11.84 13.90
N VAL A 118 5.99 -11.78 14.26
CA VAL A 118 7.03 -11.25 13.37
C VAL A 118 7.06 -12.04 12.06
N THR A 119 7.09 -13.37 12.13
CA THR A 119 7.07 -14.23 10.93
C THR A 119 5.79 -14.06 10.11
N MET A 120 4.63 -13.83 10.74
CA MET A 120 3.39 -13.53 10.02
C MET A 120 3.49 -12.22 9.24
N VAL A 121 4.04 -11.16 9.85
CA VAL A 121 4.20 -9.86 9.18
C VAL A 121 5.22 -9.97 8.04
N GLU A 122 6.35 -10.64 8.27
CA GLU A 122 7.37 -10.89 7.23
C GLU A 122 6.77 -11.66 6.05
N SER A 123 5.96 -12.70 6.32
CA SER A 123 5.27 -13.49 5.29
C SER A 123 4.30 -12.63 4.45
N VAL A 124 3.56 -11.73 5.10
CA VAL A 124 2.67 -10.81 4.40
C VAL A 124 3.45 -9.83 3.53
N LEU A 125 4.53 -9.23 4.04
CA LEU A 125 5.36 -8.29 3.27
C LEU A 125 6.13 -8.97 2.13
N ALA A 126 6.44 -10.27 2.27
CA ALA A 126 7.06 -11.09 1.23
C ALA A 126 6.05 -11.56 0.16
N THR A 127 4.75 -11.29 0.33
CA THR A 127 3.75 -11.58 -0.71
C THR A 127 4.10 -10.76 -1.96
N PRO A 128 4.13 -11.38 -3.16
CA PRO A 128 4.52 -10.67 -4.36
C PRO A 128 3.52 -9.55 -4.71
N HIS A 129 3.98 -8.64 -5.57
CA HIS A 129 3.14 -7.63 -6.21
C HIS A 129 2.67 -6.47 -5.33
N PHE A 130 3.53 -6.02 -4.42
CA PHE A 130 3.52 -4.66 -3.92
C PHE A 130 4.28 -3.73 -4.86
N TYR A 131 3.70 -2.58 -5.17
CA TYR A 131 4.29 -1.55 -6.02
C TYR A 131 4.22 -0.19 -5.35
N PHE A 132 5.06 0.73 -5.82
CA PHE A 132 5.08 2.13 -5.42
C PHE A 132 5.73 3.00 -6.49
N SER A 133 5.64 4.30 -6.29
CA SER A 133 6.46 5.31 -6.95
C SER A 133 6.80 6.40 -5.93
N TYR A 134 7.98 7.01 -6.07
CA TYR A 134 8.41 8.11 -5.21
C TYR A 134 7.78 9.45 -5.58
N THR A 135 7.22 9.53 -6.78
CA THR A 135 6.77 10.78 -7.40
C THR A 135 5.36 10.68 -7.96
N TYR A 136 4.82 9.48 -8.16
CA TYR A 136 3.53 9.25 -8.78
C TYR A 136 2.57 8.52 -7.86
N ASP A 137 1.31 8.96 -7.84
CA ASP A 137 0.29 8.29 -7.05
C ASP A 137 -0.32 7.13 -7.84
N ILE A 138 0.17 5.92 -7.57
CA ILE A 138 -0.33 4.69 -8.19
C ILE A 138 -1.63 4.16 -7.56
N THR A 139 -2.18 4.83 -6.55
CA THR A 139 -3.47 4.44 -5.94
C THR A 139 -4.66 5.02 -6.68
N HIS A 140 -4.45 6.10 -7.45
CA HIS A 140 -5.44 6.69 -8.34
C HIS A 140 -5.26 6.22 -9.80
N SER A 141 -6.37 6.23 -10.54
CA SER A 141 -6.31 6.11 -12.00
C SER A 141 -5.86 7.43 -12.63
N GLN A 142 -5.39 7.36 -13.87
CA GLN A 142 -5.02 8.54 -14.66
C GLN A 142 -6.21 9.49 -14.83
N GLN A 143 -7.41 8.96 -15.05
CA GLN A 143 -8.63 9.77 -15.16
C GLN A 143 -8.92 10.53 -13.87
N ARG A 144 -8.83 9.87 -12.70
CA ARG A 144 -9.02 10.55 -11.41
C ARG A 144 -7.96 11.62 -11.19
N LEU A 145 -6.68 11.31 -11.41
CA LEU A 145 -5.60 12.28 -11.26
C LEU A 145 -5.77 13.50 -12.18
N HIS A 146 -6.20 13.28 -13.42
CA HIS A 146 -6.45 14.38 -14.36
C HIS A 146 -7.55 15.34 -13.87
N ASN A 147 -8.54 14.83 -13.15
CA ASN A 147 -9.67 15.60 -12.64
C ASN A 147 -9.40 16.26 -11.27
N THR A 148 -8.21 16.08 -10.69
CA THR A 148 -7.85 16.69 -9.40
C THR A 148 -7.24 18.08 -9.57
N SER A 149 -7.37 18.92 -8.52
CA SER A 149 -6.82 20.27 -8.56
C SER A 149 -5.29 20.28 -8.46
N PRO A 150 -4.61 21.35 -8.93
CA PRO A 150 -3.16 21.50 -8.76
C PRO A 150 -2.70 21.40 -7.30
N GLU A 151 -3.51 21.89 -6.36
CA GLU A 151 -3.23 21.84 -4.91
C GLU A 151 -3.20 20.40 -4.40
N PHE A 152 -4.15 19.56 -4.83
CA PHE A 152 -4.15 18.13 -4.54
C PHE A 152 -2.87 17.46 -5.05
N LEU A 153 -2.40 17.85 -6.24
CA LEU A 153 -1.15 17.36 -6.81
C LEU A 153 0.11 17.88 -6.09
N GLN A 154 0.01 18.87 -5.21
CA GLN A 154 1.12 19.29 -4.34
C GLN A 154 1.16 18.56 -3.00
N MET A 155 0.04 17.96 -2.56
CA MET A 155 -0.01 17.18 -1.32
C MET A 155 0.96 15.99 -1.35
N ALA A 156 1.39 15.57 -0.17
CA ALA A 156 2.19 14.37 0.01
C ALA A 156 1.48 13.12 -0.55
N LEU A 157 2.24 12.17 -1.10
CA LEU A 157 1.68 10.99 -1.76
C LEU A 157 0.73 10.19 -0.86
N HIS A 158 1.07 9.98 0.41
CA HIS A 158 0.23 9.20 1.32
C HIS A 158 -1.03 9.95 1.78
N HIS A 159 -1.02 11.30 1.83
CA HIS A 159 -2.21 12.10 2.17
C HIS A 159 -3.25 12.11 1.05
N ARG A 160 -2.77 12.12 -0.20
CA ARG A 160 -3.66 12.16 -1.35
C ARG A 160 -4.00 10.77 -1.89
N ALA A 161 -3.38 9.72 -1.38
CA ALA A 161 -3.62 8.36 -1.83
C ALA A 161 -5.09 7.94 -1.63
N ASP A 162 -5.62 7.17 -2.56
CA ASP A 162 -6.92 6.54 -2.42
C ASP A 162 -6.84 5.51 -1.28
N SER A 163 -7.55 5.79 -0.18
CA SER A 163 -7.56 4.95 1.02
C SER A 163 -7.94 3.49 0.75
N ARG A 164 -8.68 3.22 -0.35
CA ARG A 164 -8.99 1.85 -0.77
C ARG A 164 -7.74 1.11 -1.18
N PHE A 165 -6.77 1.77 -1.78
CA PHE A 165 -5.60 1.14 -2.40
C PHE A 165 -4.28 1.46 -1.67
N LEU A 166 -4.29 2.29 -0.62
CA LEU A 166 -3.16 2.53 0.27
C LEU A 166 -2.99 1.40 1.30
N TRP A 167 -2.16 0.42 0.96
CA TRP A 167 -2.05 -0.82 1.73
C TRP A 167 -1.43 -0.63 3.12
N ASN A 168 -0.37 0.18 3.23
CA ASN A 168 0.32 0.42 4.48
C ASN A 168 -0.23 1.62 5.27
N SER A 169 -1.45 2.08 5.00
CA SER A 169 -2.08 3.22 5.70
C SER A 169 -1.96 3.11 7.22
N HIS A 170 -2.27 1.94 7.79
CA HIS A 170 -2.15 1.70 9.23
C HIS A 170 -0.73 1.90 9.78
N LEU A 171 0.29 1.49 9.04
CA LEU A 171 1.69 1.60 9.44
C LEU A 171 2.16 3.06 9.40
N LEU A 172 1.65 3.84 8.44
CA LEU A 172 2.01 5.24 8.25
C LEU A 172 1.46 6.15 9.36
N HIS A 173 0.30 5.83 9.93
CA HIS A 173 -0.34 6.64 11.00
C HIS A 173 0.47 6.77 12.29
N TYR A 174 1.53 5.97 12.49
CA TYR A 174 2.43 6.10 13.63
C TYR A 174 3.34 7.32 13.56
N PHE A 175 3.51 7.91 12.37
CA PHE A 175 4.31 9.12 12.20
C PHE A 175 3.41 10.36 12.37
N PRO A 176 3.94 11.43 12.98
CA PRO A 176 3.20 12.69 13.06
C PRO A 176 2.84 13.21 11.67
N ASP A 177 1.62 13.73 11.52
CA ASP A 177 1.17 14.39 10.31
C ASP A 177 1.93 15.72 10.15
N SER A 178 3.01 15.68 9.37
CA SER A 178 3.78 16.88 9.02
C SER A 178 4.38 16.75 7.63
N ALA A 179 4.53 17.90 6.97
CA ALA A 179 5.19 17.97 5.66
C ALA A 179 6.64 17.45 5.70
N ASP A 180 7.31 17.54 6.85
CA ASP A 180 8.67 17.04 6.99
C ASP A 180 8.72 15.51 7.02
N PHE A 181 7.82 14.85 7.75
CA PHE A 181 7.71 13.39 7.77
C PHE A 181 7.26 12.85 6.42
N SER A 182 6.35 13.55 5.77
CA SER A 182 5.72 13.15 4.51
C SER A 182 6.70 12.73 3.41
N LYS A 183 7.91 13.30 3.39
CA LYS A 183 8.95 12.97 2.39
C LYS A 183 9.65 11.65 2.67
N PHE A 184 9.56 11.09 3.86
CA PHE A 184 10.19 9.82 4.22
C PHE A 184 9.24 8.63 4.06
N LEU A 185 7.93 8.89 4.11
CA LEU A 185 6.88 7.89 4.16
C LEU A 185 6.53 7.39 2.76
N LEU A 186 6.72 6.09 2.52
CA LEU A 186 6.50 5.46 1.23
C LEU A 186 5.13 4.76 1.19
N PRO A 187 4.11 5.30 0.49
CA PRO A 187 2.87 4.59 0.27
C PRO A 187 3.07 3.43 -0.72
N ILE A 188 2.51 2.26 -0.39
CA ILE A 188 2.53 1.08 -1.26
C ILE A 188 1.12 0.61 -1.62
N MET A 189 1.00 0.04 -2.81
CA MET A 189 -0.23 -0.54 -3.36
C MET A 189 -0.03 -2.02 -3.64
N HIS A 190 -1.00 -2.86 -3.27
CA HIS A 190 -0.99 -4.28 -3.58
C HIS A 190 -1.85 -4.58 -4.81
N GLY A 191 -1.34 -5.35 -5.76
CA GLY A 191 -2.09 -5.68 -6.97
C GLY A 191 -1.24 -6.26 -8.08
N PHE A 192 -1.20 -5.61 -9.24
CA PHE A 192 -0.36 -6.03 -10.38
C PHE A 192 -0.04 -4.83 -11.26
N ILE A 193 1.22 -4.72 -11.69
CA ILE A 193 1.62 -3.74 -12.70
C ILE A 193 2.51 -4.43 -13.73
N SER A 194 2.18 -4.28 -15.00
CA SER A 194 3.04 -4.64 -16.13
C SER A 194 3.06 -3.48 -17.12
N ILE A 195 4.26 -3.14 -17.60
CA ILE A 195 4.53 -2.03 -18.51
C ILE A 195 5.30 -2.62 -19.68
N ASN A 196 4.75 -2.51 -20.89
CA ASN A 196 5.29 -3.18 -22.07
C ASN A 196 5.49 -2.17 -23.20
N SER A 197 6.67 -2.20 -23.81
CA SER A 197 6.93 -1.45 -25.04
C SER A 197 6.43 -2.27 -26.23
N CYS A 198 5.57 -1.65 -27.04
CA CYS A 198 4.90 -2.27 -28.16
C CYS A 198 5.09 -1.42 -29.44
N SER A 199 4.80 -2.01 -30.59
CA SER A 199 4.79 -1.30 -31.88
C SER A 199 3.62 -1.78 -32.73
N LEU A 200 2.88 -0.85 -33.33
CA LEU A 200 1.78 -1.14 -34.25
C LEU A 200 1.98 -0.33 -35.52
N ASN A 201 2.05 -1.01 -36.67
CA ASN A 201 2.31 -0.38 -37.98
C ASN A 201 3.54 0.55 -37.97
N GLY A 202 4.61 0.14 -37.28
CA GLY A 202 5.85 0.91 -37.15
C GLY A 202 5.79 2.08 -36.14
N LYS A 203 4.66 2.31 -35.48
CA LYS A 203 4.51 3.34 -34.45
C LYS A 203 4.72 2.74 -33.05
N PRO A 204 5.74 3.18 -32.30
CA PRO A 204 5.96 2.68 -30.95
C PRO A 204 4.93 3.25 -29.98
N PHE A 205 4.51 2.44 -29.01
CA PHE A 205 3.66 2.86 -27.90
C PHE A 205 3.97 2.02 -26.66
N THR A 206 3.65 2.55 -25.49
CA THR A 206 3.71 1.80 -24.23
C THR A 206 2.31 1.35 -23.86
N TRP A 207 2.16 0.06 -23.58
CA TRP A 207 0.94 -0.53 -23.04
C TRP A 207 1.19 -1.01 -21.61
N SER A 208 0.42 -0.47 -20.68
CA SER A 208 0.52 -0.78 -19.26
C SER A 208 -0.81 -1.29 -18.74
N ILE A 209 -0.76 -2.26 -17.83
CA ILE A 209 -1.91 -2.73 -17.06
C ILE A 209 -1.60 -2.55 -15.58
N VAL A 210 -2.50 -1.89 -14.87
CA VAL A 210 -2.41 -1.60 -13.43
C VAL A 210 -3.67 -2.12 -12.74
N SER A 211 -3.55 -3.22 -11.99
CA SER A 211 -4.60 -3.70 -11.12
C SER A 211 -4.32 -3.31 -9.68
N ARG A 212 -5.25 -2.63 -9.02
CA ARG A 212 -5.17 -2.23 -7.61
C ARG A 212 -6.17 -3.02 -6.79
N ARG A 213 -5.72 -3.73 -5.76
CA ARG A 213 -6.60 -4.49 -4.86
C ARG A 213 -6.98 -3.61 -3.67
N SER A 214 -8.27 -3.53 -3.37
CA SER A 214 -8.75 -2.80 -2.20
C SER A 214 -8.31 -3.46 -0.90
N CYS A 215 -7.97 -2.62 0.07
CA CYS A 215 -7.62 -2.94 1.43
C CYS A 215 -8.87 -2.96 2.32
N GLN A 216 -9.98 -2.39 1.86
CA GLN A 216 -11.26 -2.45 2.53
C GLN A 216 -11.85 -3.85 2.42
N ARG A 217 -12.46 -4.32 3.52
CA ARG A 217 -13.05 -5.67 3.62
C ARG A 217 -12.11 -6.75 3.08
N ALA A 218 -10.81 -6.60 3.34
CA ALA A 218 -9.82 -7.59 2.99
C ALA A 218 -9.99 -8.85 3.84
N GLY A 219 -9.71 -10.00 3.24
CA GLY A 219 -9.69 -11.27 3.95
C GLY A 219 -9.64 -12.45 2.99
N THR A 220 -9.66 -13.65 3.55
CA THR A 220 -9.51 -14.88 2.78
C THR A 220 -10.82 -15.25 2.08
N ARG A 221 -10.71 -15.86 0.90
CA ARG A 221 -11.82 -16.11 -0.03
C ARG A 221 -13.06 -16.75 0.62
N PHE A 222 -12.90 -17.68 1.57
CA PHE A 222 -14.02 -18.37 2.20
C PHE A 222 -14.55 -17.69 3.46
N PHE A 223 -13.77 -16.80 4.06
CA PHE A 223 -14.14 -16.10 5.30
C PHE A 223 -14.64 -14.67 5.05
N THR A 224 -14.29 -14.09 3.90
CA THR A 224 -14.64 -12.71 3.56
C THR A 224 -15.25 -12.64 2.17
N ARG A 225 -16.58 -12.52 2.16
CA ARG A 225 -17.43 -12.39 0.97
C ARG A 225 -18.49 -11.32 1.19
N GLY A 226 -19.09 -10.89 0.09
CA GLY A 226 -20.16 -9.92 0.12
C GLY A 226 -19.72 -8.53 0.54
N VAL A 227 -20.71 -7.76 0.98
CA VAL A 227 -20.57 -6.36 1.40
C VAL A 227 -20.49 -6.26 2.94
N ASP A 228 -19.89 -5.18 3.46
CA ASP A 228 -20.05 -4.76 4.86
C ASP A 228 -21.15 -3.69 5.01
N LYS A 229 -21.39 -3.23 6.24
CA LYS A 229 -22.42 -2.23 6.56
C LYS A 229 -22.12 -0.82 6.00
N SER A 230 -20.88 -0.61 5.58
CA SER A 230 -20.40 0.64 4.97
C SER A 230 -20.46 0.60 3.44
N GLY A 231 -20.89 -0.51 2.82
CA GLY A 231 -20.97 -0.65 1.36
C GLY A 231 -19.67 -1.14 0.70
N ASN A 232 -18.64 -1.51 1.47
CA ASN A 232 -17.39 -2.01 0.91
C ASN A 232 -17.53 -3.50 0.59
N VAL A 233 -17.20 -3.89 -0.64
CA VAL A 233 -17.26 -5.29 -1.06
C VAL A 233 -15.91 -5.98 -0.92
N ALA A 234 -15.94 -7.24 -0.50
CA ALA A 234 -14.74 -8.06 -0.43
C ALA A 234 -14.13 -8.28 -1.84
N ASN A 235 -12.81 -8.41 -1.90
CA ASN A 235 -12.07 -8.67 -3.16
C ASN A 235 -12.32 -7.63 -4.27
N PHE A 236 -12.57 -6.37 -3.90
CA PHE A 236 -12.65 -5.28 -4.86
C PHE A 236 -11.28 -5.04 -5.52
N VAL A 237 -11.28 -4.93 -6.85
CA VAL A 237 -10.11 -4.66 -7.68
C VAL A 237 -10.51 -3.66 -8.75
N GLU A 238 -9.70 -2.61 -8.91
CA GLU A 238 -9.74 -1.72 -10.06
C GLU A 238 -8.61 -2.14 -11.02
N THR A 239 -8.91 -2.34 -12.30
CA THR A 239 -7.91 -2.61 -13.33
C THR A 239 -7.95 -1.52 -14.37
N GLU A 240 -6.84 -0.83 -14.54
CA GLU A 240 -6.64 0.25 -15.49
C GLU A 240 -5.69 -0.22 -16.59
N GLN A 241 -6.13 -0.08 -17.84
CA GLN A 241 -5.29 -0.19 -19.02
C GLN A 241 -4.86 1.21 -19.43
N ILE A 242 -3.55 1.43 -19.59
CA ILE A 242 -2.97 2.70 -20.01
C ILE A 242 -2.22 2.48 -21.33
N VAL A 243 -2.48 3.35 -22.30
CA VAL A 243 -1.74 3.40 -23.57
C VAL A 243 -1.07 4.77 -23.67
N GLU A 244 0.24 4.81 -23.88
CA GLU A 244 1.01 6.04 -24.08
C GLU A 244 1.68 6.00 -25.46
N SER A 245 1.39 6.97 -26.32
CA SER A 245 1.93 7.04 -27.69
C SER A 245 2.07 8.50 -28.11
N SER A 246 3.25 8.87 -28.62
CA SER A 246 3.50 10.21 -29.19
C SER A 246 3.11 11.40 -28.29
N GLY A 247 3.17 11.24 -26.97
CA GLY A 247 2.77 12.25 -25.98
C GLY A 247 1.31 12.16 -25.53
N ASP A 248 0.46 11.45 -26.28
CA ASP A 248 -0.91 11.16 -25.89
C ASP A 248 -0.98 10.01 -24.88
N ARG A 249 -1.96 10.07 -23.99
CA ARG A 249 -2.27 9.01 -23.03
C ARG A 249 -3.76 8.71 -23.02
N SER A 250 -4.09 7.43 -23.05
CA SER A 250 -5.44 6.93 -22.83
C SER A 250 -5.46 6.02 -21.60
N SER A 251 -6.55 6.08 -20.84
CA SER A 251 -6.81 5.24 -19.69
C SER A 251 -8.20 4.63 -19.81
N PHE A 252 -8.30 3.32 -19.53
CA PHE A 252 -9.55 2.58 -19.51
C PHE A 252 -9.63 1.73 -18.26
N ILE A 253 -10.70 1.88 -17.49
CA ILE A 253 -10.84 1.25 -16.17
C ILE A 253 -11.97 0.21 -16.20
N GLN A 254 -11.72 -0.93 -15.55
CA GLN A 254 -12.73 -1.93 -15.22
C GLN A 254 -12.62 -2.29 -13.74
N THR A 255 -13.77 -2.50 -13.09
CA THR A 255 -13.83 -2.93 -11.69
C THR A 255 -14.33 -4.36 -11.58
N ARG A 256 -13.88 -5.05 -10.54
CA ARG A 256 -14.34 -6.39 -10.16
C ARG A 256 -14.45 -6.45 -8.64
N GLY A 257 -15.55 -7.00 -8.12
CA GLY A 257 -15.73 -7.17 -6.68
C GLY A 257 -16.64 -8.34 -6.35
N SER A 258 -16.82 -8.62 -5.07
CA SER A 258 -17.87 -9.53 -4.61
C SER A 258 -19.25 -8.93 -4.88
N ILE A 259 -20.25 -9.78 -5.07
CA ILE A 259 -21.65 -9.33 -5.17
C ILE A 259 -22.01 -8.51 -3.92
N PRO A 260 -22.56 -7.28 -4.06
CA PRO A 260 -22.80 -6.37 -2.94
C PRO A 260 -24.04 -6.74 -2.13
N LEU A 261 -24.01 -7.95 -1.57
CA LEU A 261 -25.02 -8.50 -0.67
C LEU A 261 -24.31 -9.09 0.56
N PHE A 262 -25.01 -9.23 1.68
CA PHE A 262 -24.50 -9.96 2.84
C PHE A 262 -24.58 -11.47 2.57
N TRP A 263 -23.48 -12.06 2.09
CA TRP A 263 -23.41 -13.48 1.83
C TRP A 263 -22.10 -14.08 2.30
N GLN A 264 -22.15 -15.37 2.62
CA GLN A 264 -21.02 -16.15 3.07
C GLN A 264 -20.91 -17.44 2.27
N GLN A 265 -19.70 -17.96 2.23
CA GLN A 265 -19.38 -19.23 1.59
C GLN A 265 -18.32 -19.91 2.45
N LEU A 266 -18.71 -20.25 3.68
CA LEU A 266 -17.79 -20.83 4.65
C LEU A 266 -17.24 -22.17 4.14
N PRO A 267 -15.96 -22.47 4.41
CA PRO A 267 -15.34 -23.70 3.95
C PRO A 267 -16.02 -24.91 4.59
N ASN A 268 -16.27 -25.94 3.80
CA ASN A 268 -16.71 -27.26 4.27
C ASN A 268 -16.01 -28.34 3.44
N LEU A 269 -16.32 -29.62 3.69
CA LEU A 269 -15.68 -30.74 2.98
C LEU A 269 -16.01 -30.80 1.47
N LYS A 270 -16.86 -29.92 0.94
CA LYS A 270 -17.18 -29.86 -0.49
C LYS A 270 -16.21 -28.96 -1.22
N TYR A 271 -15.85 -29.35 -2.44
CA TYR A 271 -14.99 -28.56 -3.34
C TYR A 271 -15.51 -27.13 -3.59
N LYS A 272 -16.83 -26.97 -3.75
CA LYS A 272 -17.51 -25.68 -3.91
C LYS A 272 -18.66 -25.58 -2.90
N PRO A 273 -18.40 -25.08 -1.68
CA PRO A 273 -19.46 -24.84 -0.70
C PRO A 273 -20.55 -23.96 -1.30
N LYS A 274 -21.82 -24.23 -1.02
CA LYS A 274 -22.92 -23.40 -1.53
C LYS A 274 -22.89 -22.04 -0.83
N PRO A 275 -22.95 -20.91 -1.55
CA PRO A 275 -23.14 -19.60 -0.94
C PRO A 275 -24.48 -19.53 -0.21
N SER A 276 -24.53 -18.83 0.91
CA SER A 276 -25.76 -18.51 1.64
C SER A 276 -25.85 -17.01 1.93
N LEU A 277 -27.04 -16.44 1.75
CA LEU A 277 -27.36 -15.09 2.20
C LEU A 277 -27.50 -15.07 3.73
N ILE A 278 -27.29 -13.90 4.33
CA ILE A 278 -27.48 -13.66 5.76
C ILE A 278 -28.83 -12.93 5.92
N PRO A 279 -29.94 -13.63 6.21
CA PRO A 279 -31.28 -13.06 6.09
C PRO A 279 -31.59 -11.92 7.06
N SER A 280 -30.84 -11.84 8.16
CA SER A 280 -31.01 -10.81 9.19
C SER A 280 -30.43 -9.45 8.81
N GLU A 281 -29.66 -9.35 7.71
CA GLU A 281 -28.98 -8.12 7.31
C GLU A 281 -29.77 -7.32 6.26
N ASN A 282 -29.60 -5.99 6.26
CA ASN A 282 -30.29 -5.10 5.33
C ASN A 282 -29.57 -5.03 3.96
N HIS A 283 -29.87 -6.00 3.10
CA HIS A 283 -29.28 -6.12 1.77
C HIS A 283 -29.48 -4.88 0.89
N SER A 284 -30.69 -4.31 0.88
CA SER A 284 -31.04 -3.18 0.02
C SER A 284 -30.24 -1.93 0.34
N GLU A 285 -30.06 -1.64 1.64
CA GLU A 285 -29.28 -0.50 2.09
C GLU A 285 -27.79 -0.63 1.75
N ALA A 286 -27.20 -1.80 2.00
CA ALA A 286 -25.78 -2.02 1.68
C ALA A 286 -25.52 -2.02 0.16
N PHE A 287 -26.47 -2.54 -0.62
CA PHE A 287 -26.43 -2.46 -2.08
C PHE A 287 -26.48 -1.01 -2.57
N ALA A 288 -27.40 -0.20 -2.03
CA ALA A 288 -27.52 1.22 -2.37
C ALA A 288 -26.23 1.97 -2.03
N LYS A 289 -25.74 1.84 -0.79
CA LYS A 289 -24.46 2.46 -0.36
C LYS A 289 -23.29 2.09 -1.26
N HIS A 290 -23.18 0.81 -1.65
CA HIS A 290 -22.12 0.37 -2.54
C HIS A 290 -22.21 1.07 -3.91
N PHE A 291 -23.39 1.11 -4.52
CA PHE A 291 -23.55 1.68 -5.86
C PHE A 291 -23.54 3.21 -5.87
N GLU A 292 -23.97 3.87 -4.80
CA GLU A 292 -23.77 5.31 -4.62
C GLU A 292 -22.27 5.64 -4.68
N ALA A 293 -21.43 4.89 -3.96
CA ALA A 293 -19.97 5.06 -4.05
C ALA A 293 -19.42 4.73 -5.45
N GLN A 294 -19.85 3.61 -6.07
CA GLN A 294 -19.40 3.26 -7.43
C GLN A 294 -19.78 4.34 -8.46
N ILE A 295 -20.96 4.93 -8.34
CA ILE A 295 -21.41 5.99 -9.26
C ILE A 295 -20.61 7.27 -9.07
N VAL A 296 -20.24 7.62 -7.83
CA VAL A 296 -19.36 8.77 -7.57
C VAL A 296 -17.96 8.53 -8.16
N ASP A 297 -17.41 7.33 -8.01
CA ASP A 297 -16.04 7.01 -8.43
C ASP A 297 -15.87 6.75 -9.94
N TYR A 298 -16.89 6.15 -10.57
CA TYR A 298 -16.81 5.57 -11.90
C TYR A 298 -18.00 5.92 -12.80
N GLU A 299 -18.91 6.77 -12.34
CA GLU A 299 -20.10 7.19 -13.08
C GLU A 299 -21.00 5.99 -13.45
N ARG A 300 -21.39 5.89 -14.72
CA ARG A 300 -22.33 4.87 -15.19
C ARG A 300 -21.79 3.45 -14.99
N GLN A 301 -22.53 2.65 -14.22
CA GLN A 301 -22.19 1.24 -13.97
C GLN A 301 -22.88 0.29 -14.95
N VAL A 302 -22.10 -0.65 -15.50
CA VAL A 302 -22.61 -1.80 -16.27
C VAL A 302 -22.20 -3.08 -15.55
N LEU A 303 -23.18 -3.80 -15.01
CA LEU A 303 -22.94 -4.99 -14.20
C LEU A 303 -22.97 -6.24 -15.07
N VAL A 304 -21.81 -6.88 -15.20
CA VAL A 304 -21.67 -8.15 -15.91
C VAL A 304 -21.61 -9.28 -14.89
N ASN A 305 -22.64 -10.13 -14.89
CA ASN A 305 -22.66 -11.36 -14.11
C ASN A 305 -22.53 -12.57 -15.05
N LEU A 306 -21.45 -13.33 -14.90
CA LEU A 306 -21.24 -14.55 -15.67
C LEU A 306 -21.94 -15.71 -14.95
N VAL A 307 -23.12 -16.08 -15.44
CA VAL A 307 -23.89 -17.19 -14.91
C VAL A 307 -23.37 -18.48 -15.54
N ASP A 308 -22.62 -19.26 -14.77
CA ASP A 308 -22.19 -20.61 -15.13
C ASP A 308 -23.35 -21.60 -14.91
N HIS A 309 -24.41 -21.44 -15.71
CA HIS A 309 -25.53 -22.37 -15.82
C HIS A 309 -25.39 -23.12 -17.16
N ARG A 310 -25.23 -24.44 -17.07
CA ARG A 310 -25.67 -25.35 -18.14
C ARG A 310 -27.14 -25.68 -17.93
#